data_AF-A0A0D0LZR6-F1
#
_entry.id   AF-A0A0D0LZR6-F1
#
_cell.length_a   1.000
_cell.length_b   1.000
_cell.length_c   1.000
_cell.angle_alpha   90.00
_cell.angle_beta   90.00
_cell.angle_gamma   90.00
#
_symmetry.space_group_name_H-M   'P 1'
#
loop_
_entity.id
_entity.type
_entity.pdbx_description
1 polymer ?
#
loop_
_entity_poly.entity_id
_entity_poly.type
_entity_poly.pdbx_seq_one_letter_code
_entity_poly.pdbx_strand_id
1 'polypeptide(L)' 'MSSLPQAMTPGKTLMSLGVGHYAGYGALAVGFSQRSESGSWVYKVNGSFSGQKFNLGVGVGYEW' A
#
# COMPACT_ATOMS: atom_id res chain seq x y z
N MET A 1 4.15 -3.95 5.40
CA MET A 1 3.62 -2.96 4.42
C MET A 1 4.15 -3.18 3.00
N SER A 2 5.36 -3.76 2.82
CA SER A 2 5.94 -4.03 1.49
C SER A 2 5.16 -5.02 0.61
N SER A 3 4.24 -5.81 1.18
CA SER A 3 3.51 -6.85 0.46
C SER A 3 2.19 -6.39 -0.17
N LEU A 4 1.72 -5.16 0.09
CA LEU A 4 0.46 -4.67 -0.49
C LEU A 4 0.67 -4.36 -1.98
N PRO A 5 -0.14 -4.95 -2.89
CA PRO A 5 -0.10 -4.63 -4.32
C PRO A 5 -0.29 -3.14 -4.62
N GLN A 6 0.09 -2.74 -5.82
CA GLN A 6 -0.02 -1.36 -6.30
C GLN A 6 -0.73 -1.34 -7.65
N ALA A 7 -1.55 -0.30 -7.89
CA ALA A 7 -2.16 -0.04 -9.18
C ALA A 7 -1.06 0.17 -10.25
N MET A 8 -1.03 -0.70 -11.25
CA MET A 8 -0.10 -0.60 -12.39
C MET A 8 -0.75 0.05 -13.63
N THR A 9 -2.08 0.04 -13.72
CA THR A 9 -2.80 0.62 -14.85
C THR A 9 -2.99 2.14 -14.66
N PRO A 10 -2.62 2.98 -15.64
CA PRO A 10 -2.89 4.43 -15.60
C PRO A 10 -4.37 4.75 -15.37
N GLY A 11 -4.64 5.80 -14.60
CA GLY A 11 -5.97 6.26 -14.22
C GLY A 11 -6.73 5.33 -13.27
N LYS A 12 -6.15 4.19 -12.88
CA LYS A 12 -6.82 3.22 -11.99
C LYS A 12 -6.40 3.39 -10.55
N THR A 13 -7.35 3.04 -9.71
CA THR A 13 -7.22 2.95 -8.27
C THR A 13 -7.31 1.48 -7.87
N LEU A 14 -6.53 1.11 -6.87
CA LEU A 14 -6.51 -0.24 -6.32
C LEU A 14 -6.53 -0.18 -4.79
N MET A 15 -7.50 -0.87 -4.20
CA MET A 15 -7.55 -1.17 -2.78
C MET A 15 -6.90 -2.54 -2.54
N SER A 16 -6.04 -2.62 -1.54
CA SER A 16 -5.28 -3.81 -1.17
C SER A 16 -5.53 -4.19 0.27
N LEU A 17 -5.52 -5.49 0.53
CA LEU A 17 -5.47 -6.06 1.87
C LEU A 17 -4.39 -7.15 1.90
N GLY A 18 -3.67 -7.23 3.01
CA GLY A 18 -2.60 -8.20 3.20
C GLY A 18 -2.51 -8.63 4.66
N VAL A 19 -2.10 -9.86 4.88
CA VAL A 19 -1.85 -10.41 6.20
C VAL A 19 -0.42 -10.91 6.29
N GLY A 20 0.15 -10.97 7.48
CA GLY A 20 1.51 -11.44 7.71
C GLY A 20 1.71 -11.85 9.16
N HIS A 21 2.90 -12.34 9.46
CA HIS A 21 3.28 -12.70 10.81
C HIS A 21 4.68 -12.17 11.08
N TYR A 22 4.86 -11.44 12.17
CA TYR A 22 6.13 -10.82 12.53
C TYR A 22 6.34 -10.87 14.04
N ALA A 23 7.52 -11.36 14.47
CA ALA A 23 7.92 -11.42 15.87
C ALA A 23 6.87 -12.04 16.82
N GLY A 24 6.18 -13.10 16.37
CA GLY A 24 5.14 -13.78 17.15
C GLY A 24 3.75 -13.14 17.10
N TYR A 25 3.59 -12.02 16.38
CA TYR A 25 2.32 -11.33 16.22
C TYR A 25 1.78 -11.47 14.79
N GLY A 26 0.48 -11.75 14.67
CA GLY A 26 -0.24 -11.56 13.41
C GLY A 26 -0.27 -10.09 13.04
N ALA A 27 -0.06 -9.79 11.76
CA ALA A 27 -0.09 -8.47 11.18
C ALA A 27 -1.17 -8.40 10.09
N LEU A 28 -1.98 -7.37 10.12
CA LEU A 28 -2.98 -7.04 9.12
C LEU A 28 -2.61 -5.70 8.49
N ALA A 29 -2.73 -5.59 7.19
CA ALA A 29 -2.42 -4.38 6.44
C ALA A 29 -3.51 -4.09 5.40
N VAL A 30 -3.87 -2.82 5.27
CA VAL A 30 -4.75 -2.32 4.22
C VAL A 30 -4.05 -1.18 3.50
N GLY A 31 -4.33 -1.05 2.21
CA GLY A 31 -3.72 -0.01 1.40
C GLY A 31 -4.61 0.45 0.28
N PHE A 32 -4.30 1.64 -0.17
CA PHE A 32 -4.88 2.29 -1.31
C PHE A 32 -3.73 2.76 -2.20
N SER A 33 -3.86 2.54 -3.50
CA SER A 33 -2.90 3.05 -4.47
C SER A 33 -3.61 3.57 -5.71
N GLN A 34 -3.05 4.60 -6.32
CA GLN A 34 -3.59 5.20 -7.53
C GLN A 34 -2.44 5.51 -8.47
N ARG A 35 -2.66 5.26 -9.76
CA ARG A 35 -1.78 5.75 -10.82
C ARG A 35 -2.50 6.86 -11.58
N SER A 36 -1.81 7.98 -11.79
CA SER A 36 -2.32 9.09 -12.59
C SER A 36 -2.69 8.65 -14.01
N GLU A 37 -3.55 9.42 -14.67
CA GLU A 37 -3.98 9.14 -16.05
C GLU A 37 -2.82 9.17 -17.05
N SER A 38 -1.85 10.08 -16.86
CA SER A 38 -0.64 10.12 -17.69
C SER A 38 0.27 8.91 -17.48
N GLY A 39 -0.01 8.10 -16.46
CA GLY A 39 0.82 6.97 -16.08
C GLY A 39 2.10 7.35 -15.35
N SER A 40 2.51 8.61 -15.31
CA SER A 40 3.82 9.00 -14.77
C SER A 40 3.84 9.05 -13.24
N TRP A 41 2.75 9.50 -12.60
CA TRP A 41 2.68 9.57 -11.14
C TRP A 41 1.98 8.37 -10.53
N VAL A 42 2.54 7.88 -9.41
CA VAL A 42 1.94 6.82 -8.60
C VAL A 42 1.88 7.22 -7.13
N TYR A 43 0.73 7.04 -6.51
CA TYR A 43 0.44 7.38 -5.12
C TYR A 43 0.07 6.12 -4.35
N LYS A 44 0.51 6.03 -3.09
CA LYS A 44 0.19 4.91 -2.21
C LYS A 44 0.00 5.38 -0.78
N VAL A 45 -1.07 4.95 -0.15
CA VAL A 45 -1.36 5.15 1.27
C VAL A 45 -1.65 3.79 1.85
N ASN A 46 -1.08 3.48 3.01
CA ASN A 46 -1.32 2.19 3.64
C ASN A 46 -1.19 2.26 5.15
N GLY A 47 -1.93 1.40 5.83
CA GLY A 47 -1.93 1.24 7.27
C GLY A 47 -1.83 -0.22 7.63
N SER A 48 -1.17 -0.51 8.75
CA SER A 48 -1.10 -1.87 9.26
C SER A 48 -1.13 -1.90 10.78
N PHE A 49 -1.67 -2.99 11.30
CA PHE A 49 -1.79 -3.28 12.71
C PHE A 49 -1.21 -4.67 12.98
N SER A 50 -0.30 -4.77 13.94
CA SER A 50 0.29 -6.03 14.37
C SER A 50 0.25 -6.13 15.87
N GLY A 51 -0.76 -6.84 16.39
CA GLY A 51 -0.98 -7.13 17.82
C GLY A 51 -1.14 -5.90 18.71
N GLN A 52 -0.06 -5.16 18.92
CA GLN A 52 0.02 -3.96 19.76
C GLN A 52 0.56 -2.74 19.01
N LYS A 53 1.07 -2.90 17.79
CA LYS A 53 1.74 -1.84 17.04
C LYS A 53 0.95 -1.46 15.80
N PHE A 54 0.69 -0.17 15.66
CA PHE A 54 0.08 0.41 14.47
C PHE A 54 1.14 1.14 13.63
N ASN A 55 0.99 1.09 12.31
CA ASN A 55 1.89 1.73 11.36
C ASN A 55 1.05 2.37 10.25
N LEU A 56 1.44 3.57 9.81
CA LEU A 56 0.91 4.23 8.63
C LEU A 56 2.06 4.64 7.73
N GLY A 57 1.82 4.64 6.42
CA GLY A 57 2.76 5.12 5.44
C GLY A 57 2.07 5.70 4.23
N VAL A 58 2.63 6.78 3.71
CA VAL A 58 2.25 7.39 2.45
C VAL A 58 3.49 7.46 1.56
N GLY A 59 3.31 7.36 0.26
CA GLY A 59 4.38 7.40 -0.72
C GLY A 59 3.87 7.93 -2.05
N VAL A 60 4.76 8.64 -2.74
CA VAL A 60 4.56 9.12 -4.10
C VAL A 60 5.80 8.78 -4.92
N GLY A 61 5.59 8.38 -6.17
CA GLY A 61 6.66 8.11 -7.13
C GLY A 61 6.33 8.75 -8.48
N TYR A 62 7.37 9.10 -9.21
CA TYR A 62 7.29 9.55 -10.59
C TYR A 62 8.13 8.62 -11.47
N GLU A 63 7.53 8.14 -12.54
CA GLU A 63 8.11 7.27 -13.56
C GLU A 63 8.10 8.02 -14.89
N TRP A 64 9.26 8.10 -15.54
CA TRP A 64 9.47 8.76 -16.83
C TRP A 64 9.81 7.76 -17.93
#